data_AF-A0A920D3P0-F1
#
_entry.id   AF-A0A920D3P0-F1
#
_cell.length_a   1.000
_cell.length_b   1.000
_cell.length_c   1.000
_cell.angle_alpha   90.00
_cell.angle_beta   90.00
_cell.angle_gamma   90.00
#
_symmetry.space_group_name_H-M   'P 1'
#
loop_
_entity.id
_entity.type
_entity.pdbx_description
1 polymer ?
#
loop_
_entity_poly.entity_id
_entity_poly.type
_entity_poly.pdbx_seq_one_letter_code
_entity_poly.pdbx_strand_id
1 'polypeptide(L)'
;MGVKFGREYEEIIEDLTGAMCGLKNCNELFEMSTEEWMEMNDQERRDCITTLADDIFYGLGAEPMMSFGTCQIAYDRGNHLIKIAEEDKVIHIIRLI
;
A
#
# COMPACT_ATOMS: atom_id res chain seq x y z
N MET A 1 16.37 -5.16 9.59
CA MET A 1 16.56 -3.68 9.61
C MET A 1 15.43 -3.11 8.77
N GLY A 2 14.48 -2.38 9.36
CA GLY A 2 13.23 -1.97 8.71
C GLY A 2 13.37 -0.77 7.76
N VAL A 3 12.24 -0.31 7.23
CA VAL A 3 12.14 0.91 6.40
C VAL A 3 12.68 2.11 7.18
N LYS A 4 13.49 2.95 6.52
CA LYS A 4 14.02 4.18 7.11
C LYS A 4 13.16 5.35 6.64
N PHE A 5 12.41 5.92 7.57
CA PHE A 5 11.51 7.04 7.35
C PHE A 5 11.86 8.20 8.30
N GLY A 6 11.66 9.44 7.84
CA GLY A 6 11.89 10.68 8.58
C GLY A 6 10.62 11.49 8.85
N ARG A 7 9.46 11.02 8.37
CA ARG A 7 8.11 11.57 8.60
C ARG A 7 7.35 10.78 9.66
N GLU A 8 6.18 11.28 10.06
CA GLU A 8 5.28 10.55 10.96
C GLU A 8 4.80 9.26 10.28
N TYR A 9 4.87 8.15 11.01
CA TYR A 9 4.47 6.84 10.51
C TYR A 9 3.01 6.83 10.07
N GLU A 10 2.14 7.43 10.88
CA GLU A 10 0.71 7.54 10.60
C GLU A 10 0.43 8.27 9.27
N GLU A 11 1.20 9.32 8.93
CA GLU A 11 1.05 10.00 7.64
C GLU A 11 1.43 9.08 6.47
N ILE A 12 2.50 8.28 6.61
CA ILE A 12 2.95 7.36 5.56
C ILE A 12 1.91 6.27 5.33
N ILE A 13 1.37 5.71 6.41
CA ILE A 13 0.30 4.72 6.35
C ILE A 13 -0.96 5.35 5.75
N GLU A 14 -1.32 6.59 6.12
CA GLU A 14 -2.46 7.28 5.55
C GLU A 14 -2.30 7.51 4.04
N ASP A 15 -1.12 7.87 3.56
CA ASP A 15 -0.80 8.06 2.14
C ASP A 15 -0.84 6.72 1.38
N LEU A 16 -0.30 5.65 1.98
CA LEU A 16 -0.40 4.27 1.47
C LEU A 16 -1.86 3.83 1.37
N THR A 17 -2.64 4.06 2.41
CA THR A 17 -4.07 3.75 2.46
C THR A 17 -4.82 4.51 1.39
N GLY A 18 -4.53 5.81 1.22
CA GLY A 18 -5.14 6.62 0.17
C GLY A 18 -4.81 6.12 -1.24
N ALA A 19 -3.54 5.82 -1.48
CA ALA A 19 -3.09 5.27 -2.76
C ALA A 19 -3.73 3.92 -3.07
N MET A 20 -3.83 3.04 -2.06
CA MET A 20 -4.49 1.74 -2.21
C MET A 20 -6.00 1.88 -2.34
N CYS A 21 -6.67 2.79 -1.63
CA CYS A 21 -8.11 3.01 -1.81
C CYS A 21 -8.47 3.48 -3.24
N GLY A 22 -7.53 4.11 -3.96
CA GLY A 22 -7.68 4.49 -5.36
C GLY A 22 -7.50 3.36 -6.37
N LEU A 23 -6.95 2.22 -5.95
CA LEU A 23 -6.74 1.04 -6.80
C LEU A 23 -8.06 0.29 -7.02
N LYS A 24 -8.37 -0.01 -8.28
CA LYS A 24 -9.60 -0.73 -8.64
C LYS A 24 -9.62 -2.20 -8.21
N ASN A 25 -8.46 -2.80 -7.95
CA ASN A 25 -8.31 -4.22 -7.63
C ASN A 25 -7.81 -4.46 -6.20
N CYS A 26 -8.00 -3.51 -5.29
CA CYS A 26 -7.55 -3.68 -3.90
C CYS A 26 -8.24 -4.83 -3.17
N ASN A 27 -9.44 -5.24 -3.59
CA ASN A 27 -10.14 -6.40 -3.05
C ASN A 27 -9.39 -7.73 -3.31
N GLU A 28 -8.59 -7.82 -4.39
CA GLU A 28 -7.76 -9.01 -4.65
C GLU A 28 -6.66 -9.19 -3.59
N LEU A 29 -6.22 -8.10 -2.95
CA LEU A 29 -5.20 -8.14 -1.89
C LEU A 29 -5.70 -8.84 -0.62
N PHE A 30 -7.01 -8.77 -0.37
CA PHE A 30 -7.65 -9.33 0.80
C PHE A 30 -8.14 -10.77 0.58
N GLU A 31 -7.90 -11.34 -0.60
CA GLU A 31 -8.51 -12.61 -1.04
C GLU A 31 -10.05 -12.60 -0.88
N MET A 32 -10.66 -11.41 -0.91
CA MET A 32 -12.09 -11.20 -0.70
C MET A 32 -12.81 -11.10 -2.03
N SER A 33 -14.05 -11.58 -2.05
CA SER A 33 -14.91 -11.42 -3.22
C SER A 33 -15.26 -9.95 -3.42
N THR A 34 -15.37 -9.50 -4.68
CA THR A 34 -15.80 -8.13 -4.99
C THR A 34 -17.15 -7.79 -4.36
N GLU A 35 -18.03 -8.78 -4.20
CA GLU A 35 -19.33 -8.62 -3.53
C GLU A 35 -19.16 -8.27 -2.05
N GLU A 36 -18.34 -9.02 -1.31
CA GLU A 36 -18.06 -8.72 0.11
C GLU A 36 -17.39 -7.36 0.27
N TRP A 37 -16.45 -7.03 -0.63
CA TRP A 37 -15.86 -5.70 -0.67
C TRP A 37 -16.90 -4.62 -0.93
N MET A 38 -17.83 -4.85 -1.88
CA MET A 38 -18.90 -3.91 -2.19
C MET A 38 -19.92 -3.75 -1.05
N GLU A 39 -20.12 -4.78 -0.23
CA GLU A 39 -20.99 -4.72 0.96
C GLU A 39 -20.38 -3.90 2.10
N MET A 40 -19.04 -3.79 2.18
CA MET A 40 -18.36 -2.97 3.18
C MET A 40 -18.53 -1.48 2.91
N ASN A 41 -18.68 -0.70 3.98
CA ASN A 41 -18.70 0.76 3.87
C ASN A 41 -17.30 1.32 3.59
N ASP A 42 -17.21 2.55 3.06
CA ASP A 42 -15.91 3.18 2.76
C ASP A 42 -14.98 3.25 3.98
N GLN A 43 -15.55 3.43 5.18
CA GLN A 43 -14.79 3.41 6.42
C GLN A 43 -14.20 2.02 6.71
N GLU A 44 -15.00 0.95 6.59
CA GLU A 44 -14.54 -0.41 6.85
C GLU A 44 -13.47 -0.85 5.85
N ARG A 45 -13.65 -0.50 4.56
CA ARG A 45 -12.61 -0.72 3.54
C ARG A 45 -11.33 0.03 3.90
N ARG A 46 -11.44 1.28 4.33
CA ARG A 46 -10.27 2.10 4.72
C ARG A 46 -9.53 1.51 5.91
N ASP A 47 -10.25 1.03 6.93
CA ASP A 47 -9.66 0.35 8.10
C ASP A 47 -8.93 -0.95 7.70
N CYS A 48 -9.53 -1.76 6.81
CA CYS A 48 -8.86 -2.94 6.26
C CYS A 48 -7.59 -2.59 5.48
N ILE A 49 -7.67 -1.61 4.57
CA ILE A 49 -6.51 -1.13 3.80
C ILE A 49 -5.42 -0.58 4.71
N THR A 50 -5.80 0.14 5.78
CA THR A 50 -4.84 0.69 6.75
C THR A 50 -4.06 -0.41 7.45
N THR A 51 -4.74 -1.48 7.86
CA THR A 51 -4.07 -2.65 8.44
C THR A 51 -3.14 -3.32 7.43
N LEU A 52 -3.57 -3.48 6.18
CA LEU A 52 -2.73 -4.03 5.12
C LEU A 52 -1.53 -3.13 4.78
N ALA A 53 -1.72 -1.82 4.77
CA ALA A 53 -0.66 -0.85 4.53
C ALA A 53 0.43 -0.94 5.60
N ASP A 54 0.05 -1.18 6.86
CA ASP A 54 0.96 -1.44 7.98
C ASP A 54 1.81 -2.69 7.73
N ASP A 55 1.16 -3.81 7.39
CA ASP A 55 1.83 -5.08 7.06
C ASP A 55 2.77 -4.95 5.85
N ILE A 56 2.32 -4.29 4.78
CA ILE A 56 3.13 -4.03 3.58
C ILE A 56 4.33 -3.17 3.95
N PHE A 57 4.14 -2.09 4.70
CA PHE A 57 5.23 -1.22 5.10
C PHE A 57 6.28 -1.97 5.93
N TYR A 58 5.82 -2.77 6.88
CA TYR A 58 6.71 -3.59 7.69
C TYR A 58 7.45 -4.62 6.84
N GLY A 59 6.73 -5.30 5.94
CA GLY A 59 7.25 -6.27 4.98
C GLY A 59 8.28 -5.65 4.03
N LEU A 60 8.04 -4.44 3.52
CA LEU A 60 8.96 -3.68 2.68
C LEU A 60 10.30 -3.39 3.36
N GLY A 61 10.28 -3.33 4.69
CA GLY A 61 11.48 -3.25 5.51
C GLY A 61 12.40 -4.44 5.31
N ALA A 62 11.84 -5.65 5.20
CA ALA A 62 12.58 -6.87 4.91
C ALA A 62 12.84 -7.02 3.40
N GLU A 63 11.77 -7.08 2.61
CA GLU A 63 11.81 -7.25 1.16
C GLU A 63 11.45 -5.94 0.45
N PRO A 64 12.40 -5.24 -0.20
CA PRO A 64 12.17 -3.91 -0.77
C PRO A 64 11.25 -3.89 -1.99
N MET A 65 10.69 -5.03 -2.40
CA MET A 65 9.77 -5.13 -3.52
C MET A 65 8.76 -6.23 -3.22
N MET A 66 7.49 -5.90 -3.34
CA MET A 66 6.37 -6.82 -3.21
C MET A 66 5.46 -6.68 -4.43
N SER A 67 4.94 -7.80 -4.91
CA SER A 67 3.98 -7.82 -6.03
C SER A 67 2.70 -8.49 -5.55
N PHE A 68 1.57 -7.83 -5.77
CA PHE A 68 0.27 -8.31 -5.38
C PHE A 68 -0.69 -8.18 -6.57
N GLY A 69 -1.07 -9.32 -7.18
CA GLY A 69 -1.88 -9.32 -8.40
C GLY A 69 -1.21 -8.50 -9.51
N THR A 70 -1.91 -7.48 -10.01
CA THR A 70 -1.42 -6.52 -11.03
C THR A 70 -0.66 -5.33 -10.45
N CYS A 71 -0.60 -5.21 -9.11
CA CYS A 71 0.06 -4.12 -8.41
C CYS A 71 1.47 -4.53 -7.96
N GLN A 72 2.42 -3.61 -8.12
CA GLN A 72 3.79 -3.75 -7.63
C GLN A 72 4.12 -2.59 -6.70
N ILE A 73 4.60 -2.94 -5.51
CA ILE A 73 5.01 -1.98 -4.49
C ILE A 73 6.52 -2.13 -4.31
N ALA A 74 7.27 -1.08 -4.65
CA ALA A 74 8.72 -1.07 -4.59
C ALA A 74 9.20 0.02 -3.64
N TYR A 75 9.94 -0.38 -2.62
CA TYR A 75 10.61 0.51 -1.68
C TYR A 75 12.04 0.82 -2.13
N ASP A 76 12.25 2.07 -2.52
CA ASP A 76 13.53 2.64 -2.90
C ASP A 76 14.24 3.19 -1.66
N ARG A 77 15.09 2.34 -1.05
CA ARG A 77 15.92 2.71 0.11
C ARG A 77 16.88 3.86 -0.16
N GLY A 78 17.29 4.06 -1.42
CA GLY A 78 18.25 5.11 -1.81
C GLY A 78 17.62 6.50 -1.85
N ASN A 79 16.35 6.59 -2.24
CA ASN A 79 15.60 7.83 -2.35
C ASN A 79 14.57 8.03 -1.23
N HIS A 80 14.40 7.04 -0.34
CA HIS A 80 13.36 7.02 0.69
C HIS A 80 11.95 7.13 0.09
N LEU A 81 11.68 6.36 -0.97
CA LEU A 81 10.40 6.41 -1.70
C LEU A 81 9.73 5.04 -1.73
N ILE A 82 8.42 4.98 -1.60
CA ILE A 82 7.62 3.81 -1.95
C ILE A 82 6.91 4.11 -3.26
N LYS A 83 7.10 3.26 -4.27
CA LYS A 83 6.46 3.37 -5.58
C LYS A 83 5.40 2.30 -5.67
N ILE A 84 4.20 2.68 -6.06
CA ILE A 84 3.10 1.77 -6.34
C ILE A 84 2.83 1.86 -7.83
N ALA A 85 2.94 0.73 -8.52
CA ALA A 85 2.68 0.59 -9.94
C ALA A 85 1.57 -0.42 -10.18
N GLU A 86 0.70 -0.15 -11.14
CA GLU A 86 -0.33 -1.08 -11.63
C GLU A 86 -0.08 -1.29 -13.12
N GLU A 87 0.02 -2.55 -13.58
CA GLU A 87 0.24 -2.90 -15.00
C GLU A 87 1.36 -2.06 -15.68
N ASP A 88 2.53 -1.98 -15.04
CA ASP A 88 3.73 -1.23 -15.51
C ASP A 88 3.61 0.31 -15.43
N LYS A 89 2.48 0.86 -14.95
CA LYS A 89 2.31 2.30 -14.73
C LYS A 89 2.45 2.64 -13.26
N VAL A 90 3.40 3.50 -12.92
CA VAL A 90 3.49 4.08 -11.58
C VAL A 90 2.29 5.00 -11.37
N ILE A 91 1.41 4.60 -10.46
CA ILE A 91 0.20 5.34 -10.12
C ILE A 91 0.45 6.29 -8.95
N HIS A 92 1.27 5.87 -7.98
CA HIS A 92 1.51 6.60 -6.75
C HIS A 92 2.98 6.49 -6.33
N ILE A 93 3.52 7.59 -5.80
CA ILE A 93 4.87 7.66 -5.25
C ILE A 93 4.79 8.37 -3.90
N ILE A 94 5.14 7.64 -2.86
CA ILE A 94 5.06 8.10 -1.47
C ILE A 94 6.48 8.43 -1.02
N ARG A 95 6.68 9.65 -0.51
CA ARG A 95 7.98 10.07 0.02
C ARG A 95 8.02 9.86 1.52
N LEU A 96 9.08 9.23 2.00
CA LEU A 96 9.27 8.95 3.43
C LEU A 96 10.10 10.01 4.15
N ILE A 97 10.52 11.07 3.43
CA ILE A 97 11.29 12.23 3.93
C ILE A 97 10.71 13.53 3.39
#